data_AF-A0A9X1HRN5-F1
#
_entry.id   AF-A0A9X1HRN5-F1
#
_cell.length_a   1.000
_cell.length_b   1.000
_cell.length_c   1.000
_cell.angle_alpha   90.00
_cell.angle_beta   90.00
_cell.angle_gamma   90.00
#
_symmetry.space_group_name_H-M   'P 1'
#
loop_
_entity.id
_entity.type
_entity.pdbx_description
1 polymer ?
#
loop_
_entity_poly.entity_id
_entity_poly.type
_entity_poly.pdbx_seq_one_letter_code
_entity_poly.pdbx_strand_id
1 'polypeptide(L)' 'MSEKKEDFRFEDSLQQVEQIVERIEKGELDIDDLTSQVDKAAEILKKCREFLRKTEDDLENSLGELDQ' A
#
# COMPACT_ATOMS: atom_id res chain seq x y z
N MET A 1 7.88 -7.19 25.24
CA MET A 1 6.76 -6.93 24.33
C MET A 1 7.38 -6.55 23.00
N SER A 2 7.31 -7.47 22.04
CA SER A 2 8.21 -7.61 20.89
C SER A 2 8.26 -6.42 19.95
N GLU A 3 9.44 -6.25 19.37
CA GLU A 3 9.84 -5.31 18.34
C GLU A 3 8.79 -5.21 17.22
N LYS A 4 8.22 -4.01 17.05
CA LYS A 4 7.54 -3.60 15.83
C LYS A 4 8.58 -3.60 14.72
N LYS A 5 8.66 -4.70 13.95
CA LYS A 5 9.09 -4.58 12.56
C LYS A 5 8.17 -3.55 11.92
N GLU A 6 8.73 -2.46 11.43
CA GLU A 6 8.07 -1.51 10.53
C GLU A 6 7.82 -2.21 9.19
N ASP A 7 7.06 -3.30 9.25
CA ASP A 7 6.62 -4.08 8.11
C ASP A 7 5.52 -3.27 7.44
N PHE A 8 5.74 -2.93 6.19
CA PHE A 8 4.73 -2.32 5.36
C PHE A 8 3.45 -3.18 5.41
N ARG A 9 2.42 -2.71 6.12
CA ARG A 9 1.15 -3.44 6.26
C ARG A 9 0.27 -3.09 5.08
N PHE A 10 0.15 -4.03 4.14
CA PHE A 10 -0.70 -3.90 2.97
C PHE A 10 -2.15 -3.54 3.35
N GLU A 11 -2.72 -4.19 4.37
CA GLU A 11 -4.08 -3.89 4.86
C GLU A 11 -4.24 -2.45 5.34
N ASP A 12 -3.25 -1.92 6.08
CA ASP A 12 -3.30 -0.54 6.59
C ASP A 12 -3.22 0.48 5.44
N SER A 13 -2.36 0.19 4.46
CA SER A 13 -2.23 0.97 3.23
C SER A 13 -3.53 0.95 2.41
N LEU A 14 -4.17 -0.22 2.28
CA LEU A 14 -5.44 -0.37 1.58
C LEU A 14 -6.55 0.44 2.27
N GLN A 15 -6.63 0.33 3.60
CA GLN A 15 -7.61 1.06 4.40
C GLN A 15 -7.44 2.58 4.28
N GLN A 16 -6.20 3.08 4.18
CA GLN A 16 -5.94 4.50 3.92
C GLN A 16 -6.45 4.95 2.56
N VAL A 17 -6.29 4.13 1.51
CA VAL A 17 -6.83 4.41 0.18
C VAL A 17 -8.36 4.41 0.20
N GLU A 18 -9.00 3.44 0.87
CA GLU A 18 -10.46 3.42 1.03
C GLU A 18 -10.99 4.66 1.74
N GLN A 19 -10.31 5.12 2.80
CA GLN A 19 -10.67 6.37 3.48
C GLN A 19 -10.53 7.60 2.58
N ILE A 20 -9.49 7.64 1.73
CA ILE A 20 -9.31 8.72 0.75
C ILE A 20 -10.49 8.73 -0.23
N VAL A 21 -10.83 7.58 -0.79
CA VAL A 21 -11.95 7.45 -1.74
C VAL A 21 -13.27 7.85 -1.08
N GLU A 22 -13.53 7.39 0.14
CA GLU A 22 -14.76 7.73 0.86
C GLU A 22 -14.90 9.25 1.08
N ARG A 23 -13.80 9.94 1.41
CA ARG A 23 -13.79 11.39 1.59
C ARG A 23 -14.00 12.15 0.28
N ILE A 24 -13.48 11.61 -0.82
CA ILE A 24 -13.71 12.13 -2.18
C ILE A 24 -15.19 11.98 -2.55
N GLU A 25 -15.79 10.80 -2.32
CA GLU A 25 -17.21 10.53 -2.63
C GLU A 25 -18.18 11.37 -1.79
N LYS A 26 -17.81 11.67 -0.54
CA LYS A 26 -18.60 12.57 0.32
C LYS A 26 -18.59 14.03 -0.13
N GLY A 27 -17.69 14.41 -1.05
CA GLY A 27 -17.61 15.78 -1.56
C GLY A 27 -17.22 16.82 -0.50
N GLU A 28 -16.58 16.38 0.59
CA GLU A 28 -16.16 17.23 1.71
C GLU A 28 -14.79 17.91 1.46
N LEU A 29 -14.18 17.65 0.30
CA LEU A 29 -12.84 18.11 -0.05
C LEU A 29 -12.90 19.24 -1.08
N ASP A 30 -12.11 20.29 -0.86
CA ASP A 30 -11.86 21.32 -1.87
C ASP A 30 -10.97 20.75 -3.01
N ILE A 31 -10.86 21.44 -4.14
CA ILE A 31 -10.12 20.99 -5.33
C ILE A 31 -8.62 20.76 -5.04
N ASP A 32 -8.02 21.61 -4.20
CA ASP A 32 -6.62 21.47 -3.76
C ASP A 32 -6.44 20.26 -2.84
N ASP A 33 -7.41 20.00 -1.96
CA ASP A 33 -7.43 18.83 -1.09
C ASP A 33 -7.63 17.55 -1.90
N LEU A 34 -8.52 17.57 -2.90
CA LEU A 34 -8.79 16.42 -3.77
C LEU A 34 -7.50 15.96 -4.47
N THR A 35 -6.77 16.92 -5.05
CA THR A 35 -5.49 16.66 -5.73
C THR A 35 -4.49 16.01 -4.77
N SER A 36 -4.34 16.59 -3.57
CA SER A 36 -3.42 16.09 -2.54
C SER A 36 -3.79 14.69 -2.03
N GLN A 37 -5.08 14.38 -1.89
CA GLN A 37 -5.54 13.05 -1.46
C GLN A 37 -5.33 12.01 -2.56
N VAL A 38 -5.59 12.36 -3.82
CA VAL A 38 -5.35 11.47 -4.97
C VAL A 38 -3.86 11.16 -5.12
N ASP A 39 -2.97 12.14 -4.98
CA ASP A 39 -1.53 11.93 -4.98
C ASP A 39 -1.08 10.97 -3.87
N LYS A 40 -1.61 11.14 -2.65
CA LYS A 40 -1.35 10.22 -1.54
C LYS A 40 -1.81 8.80 -1.85
N ALA A 41 -3.03 8.63 -2.39
CA ALA A 41 -3.53 7.31 -2.77
C ALA A 41 -2.63 6.66 -3.84
N ALA A 42 -2.18 7.44 -4.83
CA ALA A 42 -1.26 6.97 -5.86
C ALA A 42 0.09 6.52 -5.29
N GLU A 43 0.66 7.26 -4.33
CA GLU A 43 1.90 6.86 -3.65
C GLU A 43 1.73 5.57 -2.84
N ILE A 44 0.61 5.43 -2.13
CA ILE A 44 0.31 4.22 -1.34
C ILE A 44 0.19 3.01 -2.28
N LEU A 45 -0.56 3.14 -3.38
CA LEU A 45 -0.71 2.07 -4.37
C LEU A 45 0.62 1.68 -5.01
N LYS A 46 1.50 2.65 -5.26
CA LYS A 46 2.85 2.39 -5.78
C LYS A 46 3.66 1.55 -4.81
N LYS A 47 3.64 1.88 -3.51
CA LYS A 47 4.31 1.10 -2.46
C LYS A 47 3.72 -0.31 -2.32
N CYS A 48 2.40 -0.44 -2.40
CA CYS A 48 1.73 -1.75 -2.42
C CYS A 48 2.26 -2.62 -3.56
N ARG A 49 2.40 -2.06 -4.76
CA ARG A 49 2.91 -2.78 -5.93
C ARG A 49 4.37 -3.19 -5.77
N GLU A 50 5.21 -2.32 -5.22
CA GLU A 50 6.62 -2.64 -4.93
C GLU A 50 6.74 -3.74 -3.87
N PHE A 51 5.91 -3.69 -2.83
CA PHE A 51 5.88 -4.72 -1.79
C PHE A 51 5.44 -6.09 -2.33
N LEU A 52 4.38 -6.13 -3.15
CA LEU A 52 3.93 -7.36 -3.80
C LEU A 52 5.02 -7.96 -4.68
N ARG A 53 5.68 -7.12 -5.49
CA ARG A 53 6.77 -7.56 -6.36
C ARG A 53 7.95 -8.11 -5.55
N LYS A 54 8.32 -7.44 -4.46
CA LYS A 54 9.38 -7.91 -3.58
C LYS A 54 9.02 -9.25 -2.92
N THR A 55 7.79 -9.39 -2.46
CA THR A 55 7.29 -10.62 -1.85
C THR A 55 7.26 -11.76 -2.87
N GLU A 56 6.89 -11.49 -4.11
CA GLU A 56 6.91 -12.44 -5.22
C GLU A 56 8.35 -12.90 -5.54
N ASP A 57 9.30 -11.97 -5.60
CA ASP A 57 10.73 -12.26 -5.82
C ASP A 57 11.31 -13.10 -4.67
N ASP A 58 11.02 -12.74 -3.41
CA ASP A 58 11.43 -13.50 -2.23
C ASP A 58 10.83 -14.92 -2.23
N LEU A 59 9.57 -15.07 -2.66
CA LEU A 59 8.90 -16.37 -2.81
C LEU A 59 9.51 -17.20 -3.94
N GLU A 60 9.79 -16.60 -5.10
CA GLU A 60 10.42 -17.28 -6.24
C GLU A 60 11.81 -17.79 -5.87
N ASN A 61 12.62 -16.96 -5.19
CA ASN A 61 13.92 -17.37 -4.68
C ASN A 61 13.79 -18.52 -3.67
N SER A 62 12.87 -18.41 -2.71
CA SER A 62 12.65 -19.46 -1.68
C SER A 62 12.15 -20.78 -2.27
N LEU A 63 11.29 -20.73 -3.30
CA LEU A 63 10.80 -21.91 -4.00
C LEU A 63 11.86 -22.51 -4.92
N GLY A 64 12.69 -21.69 -5.55
CA GLY A 64 13.81 -22.14 -6.38
C GLY A 64 14.87 -22.91 -5.60
N GLU A 65 15.08 -22.58 -4.32
CA GLU A 65 15.98 -23.34 -3.43
C GLU A 65 15.44 -24.71 -3.01
N LEU A 66 14.12 -24.94 -3.13
CA LEU A 66 13.47 -26.21 -2.76
C LEU A 66 13.44 -27.24 -3.89
N ASP A 67 13.71 -26.83 -5.14
CA ASP A 67 13.73 -27.69 -6.33
C ASP A 67 15.16 -28.18 -6.70
N GLN A 68 16.17 -27.88 -5.86
CA GLN A 68 17.56 -28.37 -6.01
C GLN A 68 17.91 -29.57 -5.14
#